data_AF-A0A6Y2UUV6-F1
#
_entry.id   AF-A0A6Y2UUV6-F1
#
_cell.length_a   1.000
_cell.length_b   1.000
_cell.length_c   1.000
_cell.angle_alpha   90.00
_cell.angle_beta   90.00
_cell.angle_gamma   90.00
#
_symmetry.space_group_name_H-M   'P 1'
#
loop_
_entity.id
_entity.type
_entity.pdbx_description
1 polymer ?
#
loop_
_entity_poly.entity_id
_entity_poly.type
_entity_poly.pdbx_seq_one_letter_code
_entity_poly.pdbx_strand_id
1 'polypeptide(L)' 'MIVPQSDISYSDSLRLGYERGIILMKEIKIICPEVDIDMSVNSGTSGVGGKAIITTVDKKVSE' A
#
# COMPACT_ATOMS: atom_id res chain seq x y z
N MET A 1 0.54 0.33 -2.66
CA MET A 1 1.94 0.67 -2.34
C MET A 1 2.75 0.78 -3.62
N ILE A 2 3.51 1.86 -3.79
CA ILE A 2 4.48 2.02 -4.88
C ILE A 2 5.89 1.83 -4.30
N VAL A 3 6.61 0.83 -4.81
CA VAL A 3 7.96 0.49 -4.35
C VAL A 3 8.93 0.60 -5.53
N PRO A 4 9.89 1.56 -5.52
CA PRO A 4 10.90 1.65 -6.56
C PRO A 4 11.74 0.37 -6.64
N GLN A 5 12.13 0.00 -7.87
CA GLN A 5 13.08 -1.09 -8.06
C GLN A 5 14.49 -0.58 -7.75
N SER A 6 15.09 -1.05 -6.66
CA SER A 6 16.49 -0.80 -6.35
C SER A 6 17.37 -1.76 -7.14
N ASP A 7 18.44 -1.26 -7.76
CA ASP A 7 19.33 -2.09 -8.61
C ASP A 7 20.05 -3.21 -7.86
N ILE A 8 20.24 -3.06 -6.54
CA ILE A 8 21.03 -3.99 -5.72
C ILE A 8 20.13 -4.64 -4.66
N SER A 9 19.47 -3.86 -3.83
CA SER A 9 18.70 -4.35 -2.68
C SER A 9 17.19 -4.28 -2.91
N TYR A 10 16.74 -4.79 -4.06
CA TYR A 10 15.32 -4.79 -4.41
C TYR A 10 14.46 -5.55 -3.40
N SER A 11 14.95 -6.71 -2.92
CA SER A 11 14.22 -7.53 -1.95
C SER A 11 13.98 -6.78 -0.63
N ASP A 12 14.94 -5.98 -0.17
CA ASP A 12 14.81 -5.17 1.05
C ASP A 12 13.85 -4.02 0.83
N SER A 13 13.87 -3.41 -0.36
CA SER A 13 12.92 -2.36 -0.74
C SER A 13 11.48 -2.88 -0.72
N LEU A 14 11.26 -4.10 -1.21
CA LEU A 14 9.95 -4.76 -1.16
C LEU A 14 9.50 -5.07 0.27
N ARG A 15 10.41 -5.60 1.11
CA ARG A 15 10.11 -5.87 2.53
C ARG A 15 9.76 -4.59 3.28
N LEU A 16 10.50 -3.51 3.04
CA LEU A 16 10.20 -2.20 3.60
C LEU A 16 8.84 -1.67 3.13
N GLY A 17 8.50 -1.88 1.85
CA GLY A 17 7.18 -1.56 1.31
C GLY A 17 6.05 -2.34 2.00
N TYR A 18 6.27 -3.63 2.27
CA TYR A 18 5.35 -4.49 3.02
C TYR A 18 5.17 -3.98 4.46
N GLU A 19 6.25 -3.73 5.20
CA GLU A 19 6.19 -3.22 6.58
C GLU A 19 5.43 -1.89 6.66
N ARG A 20 5.72 -0.96 5.73
CA ARG A 20 4.99 0.31 5.64
C ARG A 20 3.50 0.11 5.35
N GLY A 21 3.15 -0.88 4.52
CA GLY A 21 1.75 -1.24 4.24
C GLY A 21 1.03 -1.76 5.50
N ILE A 22 1.68 -2.64 6.27
CA ILE A 22 1.14 -3.16 7.54
C ILE A 22 0.86 -2.03 8.53
N ILE A 23 1.83 -1.13 8.73
CA ILE A 23 1.67 0.01 9.64
C ILE A 23 0.57 0.95 9.15
N LEU A 24 0.51 1.25 7.86
CA LEU A 24 -0.54 2.10 7.32
C LEU A 24 -1.94 1.53 7.56
N MET A 25 -2.14 0.24 7.28
CA MET A 25 -3.43 -0.42 7.53
C MET A 25 -3.79 -0.43 9.01
N LYS A 26 -2.81 -0.65 9.90
CA LYS A 26 -3.01 -0.57 11.35
C LYS A 26 -3.51 0.82 11.76
N GLU A 27 -2.84 1.88 11.32
CA GLU A 27 -3.22 3.25 11.68
C GLU A 27 -4.60 3.65 11.13
N ILE A 28 -4.94 3.21 9.91
CA ILE A 28 -6.28 3.42 9.35
C ILE A 28 -7.34 2.70 10.20
N LYS A 29 -7.09 1.44 10.60
CA LYS A 29 -8.05 0.65 11.39
C LYS A 29 -8.21 1.13 12.84
N ILE A 30 -7.22 1.83 13.40
CA ILE A 30 -7.39 2.52 14.70
C ILE A 30 -8.49 3.58 14.60
N ILE A 31 -8.58 4.28 13.47
CA ILE A 31 -9.55 5.36 13.24
C ILE A 31 -10.89 4.79 12.74
N CYS A 32 -10.86 3.80 11.85
CA CYS A 32 -12.04 3.17 11.26
C CYS A 32 -11.89 1.63 11.25
N PRO A 33 -12.28 0.93 12.34
CA PRO A 33 -12.03 -0.51 12.48
C PRO A 33 -12.71 -1.38 11.42
N GLU A 34 -13.90 -0.98 10.98
CA GLU A 34 -14.77 -1.74 10.06
C GLU A 34 -14.43 -1.52 8.57
N VAL A 35 -13.42 -0.68 8.28
CA VAL A 35 -13.06 -0.40 6.89
C VAL A 35 -12.47 -1.64 6.22
N ASP A 36 -12.98 -1.91 5.03
CA ASP A 36 -12.46 -2.92 4.13
C ASP A 36 -11.35 -2.29 3.28
N ILE A 37 -10.16 -2.87 3.29
CA ILE A 37 -8.98 -2.30 2.62
C ILE A 37 -8.51 -3.27 1.56
N ASP A 38 -8.64 -2.87 0.30
CA ASP A 38 -7.94 -3.54 -0.81
C ASP A 38 -6.50 -3.03 -0.90
N MET A 39 -5.53 -3.95 -0.90
CA MET A 39 -4.11 -3.61 -0.93
C MET A 39 -3.45 -4.12 -2.21
N SER A 40 -3.05 -3.18 -3.07
CA SER A 40 -2.26 -3.45 -4.27
C SER A 40 -0.81 -2.99 -4.11
N VAL A 41 0.12 -3.69 -4.78
CA VAL A 41 1.54 -3.32 -4.83
C VAL A 41 1.95 -3.15 -6.29
N ASN A 42 2.63 -2.05 -6.59
CA ASN A 42 3.25 -1.82 -7.90
C ASN A 42 4.72 -1.45 -7.69
N SER A 43 5.59 -2.19 -8.35
CA SER A 43 7.02 -1.90 -8.41
C SER A 43 7.47 -1.69 -9.86
N GLY A 44 7.00 -0.62 -10.47
CA GLY A 44 7.44 -0.18 -11.79
C GLY A 44 8.77 0.58 -11.74
N THR A 45 9.51 0.54 -12.84
CA THR A 45 10.78 1.27 -13.05
C THR A 45 10.61 2.79 -13.10
N SER A 46 9.37 3.28 -13.24
CA SER A 46 9.03 4.71 -13.39
C SER A 46 8.60 5.38 -12.08
N GLY A 47 8.56 4.65 -10.97
CA GLY A 47 8.12 5.17 -9.68
C GLY A 47 9.19 6.05 -9.02
N VAL A 48 9.09 7.36 -9.18
CA VAL A 48 9.92 8.31 -8.41
C VAL A 48 9.44 8.31 -6.95
N GLY A 49 10.22 7.67 -6.08
CA GLY A 49 10.01 7.64 -4.63
C GLY A 49 9.01 6.58 -4.14
N GLY A 50 9.30 6.00 -2.97
CA GLY A 50 8.39 5.07 -2.30
C GLY A 50 7.20 5.81 -1.68
N LYS A 51 5.98 5.47 -2.12
CA LYS A 51 4.74 6.14 -1.67
C LYS A 51 3.57 5.16 -1.48
N ALA A 52 2.63 5.53 -0.61
CA ALA A 52 1.33 4.91 -0.52
C ALA A 52 0.30 5.82 -1.21
N ILE A 53 -0.65 5.23 -1.94
CA ILE A 53 -1.78 5.94 -2.54
C ILE A 53 -3.03 5.34 -1.90
N ILE A 54 -3.89 6.20 -1.37
CA ILE A 54 -5.13 5.83 -0.69
C ILE A 54 -6.26 6.49 -1.46
N THR A 55 -7.23 5.68 -1.89
CA THR A 55 -8.43 6.13 -2.60
C THR A 55 -9.64 5.49 -1.95
N THR A 56 -10.76 6.21 -1.92
CA THR A 56 -12.03 5.68 -1.44
C THR A 56 -12.82 5.09 -2.60
N VAL A 57 -13.59 4.05 -2.33
CA VAL A 57 -14.56 3.47 -3.26
C VAL A 57 -15.91 3.39 -2.58
N ASP A 58 -16.97 3.73 -3.30
CA ASP A 58 -18.33 3.50 -2.80
C ASP A 58 -18.63 2.00 -2.86
N LYS A 59 -18.98 1.44 -1.71
CA LYS A 59 -19.46 0.05 -1.65
C LYS A 59 -20.85 0.04 -2.30
N LYS A 60 -20.96 -0.36 -3.57
CA LYS A 60 -22.25 -0.69 -4.18
C LYS A 60 -22.83 -1.88 -3.40
N VAL A 61 -23.75 -1.60 -2.48
CA VAL A 61 -24.58 -2.64 -1.87
C VAL A 61 -25.42 -3.21 -3.00
N SER A 62 -25.10 -4.43 -3.43
CA SER A 62 -25.96 -5.16 -4.37
C SER A 62 -27.16 -5.63 -3.55
N GLU A 63 -28.36 -5.15 -3.89
CA GLU A 63 -29.64 -5.62 -3.35
C GLU A 63 -29.89 -7.10 -3.66
#